data_AF-A0A1G5E0W8-F1
#
_entry.id   AF-A0A1G5E0W8-F1
#
_cell.length_a   1.000
_cell.length_b   1.000
_cell.length_c   1.000
_cell.angle_alpha   90.00
_cell.angle_beta   90.00
_cell.angle_gamma   90.00
#
_symmetry.space_group_name_H-M   'P 1'
#
loop_
_entity.id
_entity.type
_entity.pdbx_description
1 polymer ?
#
loop_
_entity_poly.entity_id
_entity_poly.type
_entity_poly.pdbx_seq_one_letter_code
_entity_poly.pdbx_strand_id
1 'polypeptide(L)'
;MAIKLIPMKCPSCGAELSVEEDRKQIFCSFCGCKIIINNENEYTYRMIDEAGIKQAEVNRDVQMKKYEIYEKNRVEKEKRNKIKFFISILLGIVMLISFGLGYKLELGTSGLLVGMVSALTLMFMWGNNSDNDCETGDNLKIPSGISDYANKNYTAIETILKDAGFTNIKCIPLNDLTTGLLKKPGMVESITINGQAISYAKKYSKDSSIIIMFHSFAEKR
;
A
#
# COMPACT_ATOMS: atom_id res chain seq x y z
N MET A 1 43.37 29.11 52.06
CA MET A 1 42.31 29.77 51.26
C MET A 1 41.03 29.02 51.53
N ALA A 2 39.94 29.70 51.92
CA ALA A 2 38.67 29.04 52.21
C ALA A 2 37.92 28.80 50.89
N ILE A 3 37.61 27.54 50.60
CA ILE A 3 36.84 27.14 49.42
C ILE A 3 35.36 27.26 49.77
N LYS A 4 34.59 27.99 48.96
CA LYS A 4 33.13 28.09 49.09
C LYS A 4 32.46 27.04 48.21
N LEU A 5 31.53 26.28 48.81
CA LEU A 5 30.78 25.21 48.16
C LEU A 5 29.31 25.58 48.10
N ILE A 6 28.72 25.52 46.90
CA ILE A 6 27.29 25.74 46.66
C ILE A 6 26.60 24.37 46.53
N PRO A 7 25.56 24.09 47.33
CA PRO A 7 24.73 22.89 47.15
C PRO A 7 23.79 23.07 45.95
N MET A 8 23.75 22.09 45.05
CA MET A 8 22.82 22.05 43.93
C MET A 8 22.32 20.62 43.66
N LYS A 9 21.14 20.48 43.07
CA LYS A 9 20.60 19.18 42.67
C LYS A 9 20.88 18.89 41.20
N CYS A 10 21.24 17.65 40.88
CA CYS A 10 21.40 17.21 39.50
C CYS A 10 20.04 17.16 38.78
N PRO A 11 19.88 17.80 37.61
CA PRO A 11 18.62 17.78 36.86
C PRO A 11 18.29 16.40 36.27
N SER A 12 19.28 15.53 36.08
CA SER A 12 19.08 14.20 35.47
C SER A 12 18.71 13.11 36.48
N CYS A 13 19.28 13.13 37.69
CA CYS A 13 19.07 12.06 38.68
C CYS A 13 18.59 12.55 40.06
N GLY A 14 18.47 13.87 40.27
CA GLY A 14 18.01 14.46 41.54
C GLY A 14 19.01 14.39 42.70
N ALA A 15 20.20 13.83 42.50
CA ALA A 15 21.22 13.73 43.54
C ALA A 15 21.74 15.11 43.95
N GLU A 16 22.03 15.28 45.24
CA GLU A 16 22.59 16.49 45.81
C GLU A 16 24.11 16.53 45.59
N LEU A 17 24.61 17.63 45.03
CA LEU A 17 26.00 17.84 44.63
C LEU A 17 26.49 19.14 45.28
N SER A 18 27.69 19.10 45.85
CA SER A 18 28.40 20.28 46.36
C SER A 18 29.44 20.74 45.33
N VAL A 19 29.27 21.96 44.80
CA VAL A 19 30.11 22.48 43.70
C VAL A 19 30.92 23.70 44.16
N GLU A 20 32.18 23.77 43.76
CA GLU A 20 33.03 24.94 44.00
C GLU A 20 32.66 26.11 43.09
N GLU A 21 32.58 27.33 43.64
CA GLU A 21 32.13 28.55 42.95
C GLU A 21 32.87 28.86 41.62
N ASP A 22 34.14 28.48 41.50
CA ASP A 22 34.99 28.88 40.36
C ASP A 22 34.93 27.93 39.15
N ARG A 23 34.16 26.82 39.21
CA ARG A 23 34.15 25.81 38.14
C ARG A 23 32.98 26.01 37.17
N LYS A 24 33.29 26.24 35.89
CA LYS A 24 32.30 26.44 34.80
C LYS A 24 31.59 25.16 34.34
N GLN A 25 32.20 24.00 34.55
CA GLN A 25 31.63 22.70 34.17
C GLN A 25 31.95 21.64 35.22
N ILE A 26 30.95 20.81 35.52
CA ILE A 26 31.02 19.73 36.50
C ILE A 26 30.32 18.49 35.92
N PHE A 27 30.81 17.30 36.25
CA PHE A 27 30.11 16.04 36.00
C PHE A 27 29.47 15.54 37.29
N CYS A 28 28.23 15.06 37.21
CA CYS A 28 27.57 14.42 38.34
C CYS A 28 28.25 13.08 38.67
N SER A 29 28.70 12.90 39.91
CA SER A 29 29.33 11.65 40.37
C SER A 29 28.41 10.43 40.40
N PHE A 30 27.08 10.64 40.33
CA PHE A 30 26.09 9.57 40.43
C PHE A 30 25.59 9.09 39.06
N CYS A 31 25.26 10.00 38.14
CA CYS A 31 24.70 9.67 36.81
C CYS A 31 25.62 10.00 35.62
N GLY A 32 26.76 10.66 35.85
CA GLY A 32 27.70 11.06 34.80
C GLY A 32 27.21 12.22 33.92
N CYS A 33 26.05 12.82 34.21
CA CYS A 33 25.52 13.95 33.44
C CYS A 33 26.45 15.18 33.54
N LYS A 34 26.77 15.79 32.39
CA LYS A 34 27.58 17.02 32.31
C LYS A 34 26.70 18.24 32.60
N ILE A 35 27.04 18.99 33.63
CA ILE A 35 26.33 20.19 34.09
C ILE A 35 27.19 21.41 33.76
N ILE A 36 26.61 22.37 33.05
CA ILE A 36 27.25 23.64 32.69
C ILE A 36 26.56 24.75 33.51
N ILE A 37 27.32 25.49 34.30
CA ILE A 37 26.82 26.55 35.17
C ILE A 37 27.14 27.89 34.50
N ASN A 38 26.20 28.52 33.78
CA ASN A 38 26.33 29.97 33.52
C ASN A 38 25.30 30.77 34.32
N ASN A 39 25.77 31.93 34.79
CA ASN A 39 25.20 32.81 35.80
C ASN A 39 23.87 33.53 35.42
N GLU A 40 23.10 33.04 34.45
CA GLU A 40 21.79 33.64 34.14
C GLU A 40 20.77 32.52 33.91
N ASN A 41 19.86 32.43 34.88
CA ASN A 41 18.77 31.49 34.98
C ASN A 41 17.80 31.66 33.80
N GLU A 42 17.84 30.74 32.83
CA GLU A 42 16.70 29.89 32.42
C GLU A 42 17.15 29.00 31.25
N TYR A 43 17.68 27.81 31.55
CA TYR A 43 17.99 26.83 30.52
C TYR A 43 16.76 25.94 30.30
N THR A 44 15.99 26.21 29.25
CA THR A 44 14.96 25.29 28.77
C THR A 44 15.62 24.17 27.97
N TYR A 45 15.97 23.08 28.66
CA TYR A 45 16.42 21.86 28.00
C TYR A 45 15.21 21.16 27.38
N ARG A 46 14.94 21.38 26.08
CA ARG A 46 14.03 20.51 25.33
C ARG A 46 14.80 19.28 24.89
N MET A 47 14.46 18.11 25.44
CA MET A 47 14.90 16.84 24.89
C MET A 47 14.27 16.70 23.50
N ILE A 48 15.07 16.94 22.48
CA ILE A 48 14.68 16.72 21.08
C ILE A 48 15.04 15.27 20.77
N ASP A 49 14.04 14.46 20.44
CA ASP A 49 14.27 13.10 19.96
C ASP A 49 14.89 13.15 18.56
N GLU A 50 16.22 13.06 18.50
CA GLU A 50 16.97 13.03 17.25
C GLU A 50 16.55 11.84 16.36
N ALA A 51 16.11 10.72 16.94
CA ALA A 51 15.68 9.55 16.18
C ALA A 51 14.35 9.83 15.47
N GLY A 52 13.40 10.46 16.15
CA GLY A 52 12.13 10.89 15.56
C GLY A 52 12.30 11.90 14.42
N ILE A 53 13.19 12.88 14.57
CA ILE A 53 13.47 13.86 13.52
C ILE A 53 14.10 13.20 12.29
N LYS A 54 15.08 12.32 12.48
CA LYS A 54 15.71 11.57 11.38
C LYS A 54 14.72 10.68 10.65
N GLN A 55 13.82 10.00 11.37
CA GLN A 55 12.77 9.20 10.75
C GLN A 55 11.80 10.07 9.93
N ALA A 56 11.40 11.24 10.44
CA ALA A 56 10.54 12.16 9.73
C ALA A 56 11.21 12.72 8.45
N GLU A 57 12.50 12.99 8.50
CA GLU A 57 13.29 13.40 7.33
C GLU A 57 13.39 12.28 6.29
N VAL A 58 13.82 11.07 6.71
CA VAL A 58 13.89 9.90 5.81
C VAL A 58 12.53 9.58 5.19
N ASN A 59 11.45 9.64 5.96
CA ASN A 59 10.10 9.41 5.43
C ASN A 59 9.72 10.47 4.40
N ARG A 60 10.01 11.76 4.65
CA ARG A 60 9.77 12.82 3.66
C ARG A 60 10.56 12.58 2.37
N ASP A 61 11.84 12.20 2.47
CA ASP A 61 12.69 11.92 1.31
C ASP A 61 12.19 10.72 0.49
N VAL A 62 11.75 9.66 1.17
CA VAL A 62 11.15 8.48 0.51
C VAL A 62 9.86 8.87 -0.21
N GLN A 63 9.01 9.71 0.39
CA GLN A 63 7.78 10.16 -0.24
C GLN A 63 8.08 11.01 -1.49
N MET A 64 9.01 11.96 -1.40
CA MET A 64 9.42 12.79 -2.54
C MET A 64 9.94 11.94 -3.72
N LYS A 65 10.83 10.98 -3.46
CA LYS A 65 11.34 10.07 -4.51
C LYS A 65 10.24 9.24 -5.17
N LYS A 66 9.22 8.82 -4.42
CA LYS A 66 8.07 8.10 -4.98
C LYS A 66 7.26 8.99 -5.93
N TYR A 67 7.04 10.27 -5.58
CA TYR A 67 6.38 11.23 -6.47
C TYR A 67 7.17 11.46 -7.75
N GLU A 68 8.51 11.60 -7.67
CA GLU A 68 9.36 11.76 -8.87
C GLU A 68 9.28 10.55 -9.81
N ILE A 69 9.29 9.32 -9.27
CA ILE A 69 9.13 8.09 -10.06
C ILE A 69 7.73 8.05 -10.69
N TYR A 70 6.71 8.45 -9.94
CA TYR A 70 5.34 8.51 -10.43
C TYR A 70 5.19 9.48 -11.61
N GLU A 71 5.73 10.70 -11.52
CA GLU A 71 5.69 11.67 -12.61
C GLU A 71 6.45 11.17 -13.85
N LYS A 72 7.63 10.57 -13.66
CA LYS A 72 8.39 9.94 -14.76
C LYS A 72 7.57 8.85 -15.46
N ASN A 73 6.98 7.93 -14.68
CA ASN A 73 6.15 6.85 -15.22
C ASN A 73 4.91 7.38 -15.92
N ARG A 74 4.29 8.46 -15.42
CA ARG A 74 3.13 9.10 -16.05
C ARG A 74 3.51 9.68 -17.42
N VAL A 75 4.64 10.39 -17.50
CA VAL A 75 5.14 10.94 -18.77
C VAL A 75 5.50 9.80 -19.75
N GLU A 76 6.12 8.72 -19.28
CA GLU A 76 6.41 7.54 -20.10
C GLU A 76 5.15 6.83 -20.59
N LYS A 77 4.11 6.74 -19.75
CA LYS A 77 2.80 6.19 -20.10
C LYS A 77 2.12 7.03 -21.17
N GLU A 78 2.15 8.36 -21.03
CA GLU A 78 1.64 9.29 -22.06
C GLU A 78 2.41 9.13 -23.39
N LYS A 79 3.74 9.00 -23.36
CA LYS A 79 4.56 8.72 -24.56
C LYS A 79 4.21 7.37 -25.18
N ARG A 80 4.13 6.30 -24.39
CA ARG A 80 3.75 4.97 -24.86
C ARG A 80 2.34 4.97 -25.45
N ASN A 81 1.39 5.66 -24.84
CA ASN A 81 0.02 5.76 -25.35
C ASN A 81 -0.04 6.51 -26.67
N LYS A 82 0.73 7.60 -26.82
CA LYS A 82 0.89 8.30 -28.11
C LYS A 82 1.50 7.38 -29.17
N ILE A 83 2.56 6.64 -28.83
CA ILE A 83 3.19 5.69 -29.75
C ILE A 83 2.20 4.58 -30.16
N LYS A 84 1.49 3.97 -29.21
CA LYS A 84 0.45 2.97 -29.48
C LYS A 84 -0.65 3.52 -30.39
N PHE A 85 -1.07 4.77 -30.17
CA PHE A 85 -2.06 5.45 -31.01
C PHE A 85 -1.56 5.58 -32.45
N PHE A 86 -0.33 6.06 -32.67
CA PHE A 86 0.25 6.16 -34.01
C PHE A 86 0.41 4.79 -34.70
N ILE A 87 0.88 3.77 -33.97
CA ILE A 87 0.98 2.40 -34.50
C ILE A 87 -0.40 1.85 -34.89
N SER A 88 -1.43 2.12 -34.09
CA SER A 88 -2.80 1.66 -34.38
C SER A 88 -3.37 2.26 -35.67
N ILE A 89 -3.10 3.54 -35.93
CA ILE A 89 -3.51 4.22 -37.16
C ILE A 89 -2.82 3.59 -38.37
N LEU A 90 -1.51 3.35 -38.30
CA LEU A 90 -0.76 2.71 -39.40
C LEU A 90 -1.27 1.31 -39.71
N LEU A 91 -1.50 0.47 -38.69
CA LEU A 91 -2.05 -0.87 -38.88
C LEU A 91 -3.48 -0.85 -39.44
N GLY A 92 -4.30 0.12 -39.02
CA GLY A 92 -5.65 0.32 -39.56
C GLY A 92 -5.64 0.68 -41.05
N ILE A 93 -4.72 1.55 -41.48
CA ILE A 93 -4.54 1.89 -42.90
C ILE A 93 -4.11 0.65 -43.70
N VAL A 94 -3.16 -0.15 -43.19
CA VAL A 94 -2.75 -1.42 -43.83
C VAL A 94 -3.94 -2.37 -43.96
N MET A 95 -4.77 -2.51 -42.93
CA MET A 95 -5.96 -3.37 -42.97
C MET A 95 -6.98 -2.90 -44.03
N LEU A 96 -7.23 -1.60 -44.16
CA LEU A 96 -8.11 -1.03 -45.18
C LEU A 96 -7.57 -1.22 -46.60
N ILE A 97 -6.25 -1.11 -46.80
CA ILE A 97 -5.59 -1.35 -48.10
C ILE A 97 -5.65 -2.83 -48.46
N SER A 98 -5.34 -3.73 -47.52
CA SER A 98 -5.42 -5.18 -47.73
C SER A 98 -6.85 -5.64 -48.02
N PHE A 99 -7.85 -5.06 -47.35
CA PHE A 99 -9.26 -5.33 -47.63
C PHE A 99 -9.65 -4.73 -49.00
N GLY A 100 -9.44 -3.44 -49.25
CA GLY A 100 -9.91 -2.76 -50.46
C GLY A 100 -9.22 -3.16 -51.78
N LEU A 101 -7.88 -3.34 -51.77
CA LEU A 101 -7.12 -3.73 -52.96
C LEU A 101 -6.98 -5.25 -53.11
N GLY A 102 -7.01 -6.01 -52.01
CA GLY A 102 -6.95 -7.47 -52.03
C GLY A 102 -8.18 -8.13 -52.65
N TYR A 103 -9.34 -7.45 -52.67
CA TYR A 103 -10.51 -7.92 -53.43
C TYR A 103 -10.41 -7.69 -54.95
N LYS A 104 -9.52 -6.81 -55.42
CA LYS A 104 -9.40 -6.46 -56.85
C LYS A 104 -8.16 -7.03 -57.54
N LEU A 105 -7.04 -7.13 -56.84
CA LEU A 105 -5.82 -7.76 -57.32
C LEU A 105 -5.87 -9.22 -56.88
N GLU A 106 -5.76 -10.20 -57.78
CA GLU A 106 -5.90 -11.65 -57.54
C GLU A 106 -4.85 -12.27 -56.59
N LEU A 107 -4.44 -11.55 -55.54
CA LEU A 107 -3.56 -11.99 -54.45
C LEU A 107 -4.16 -13.11 -53.58
N GLY A 108 -5.37 -13.59 -53.89
CA GLY A 108 -5.96 -14.80 -53.31
C GLY A 108 -5.99 -14.81 -51.77
N THR A 109 -5.82 -16.00 -51.18
CA THR A 109 -5.88 -16.27 -49.73
C THR A 109 -4.85 -15.48 -48.91
N SER A 110 -3.80 -14.93 -49.54
CA SER A 110 -2.73 -14.21 -48.85
C SER A 110 -3.16 -12.86 -48.28
N GLY A 111 -4.06 -12.12 -48.96
CA GLY A 111 -4.55 -10.82 -48.49
C GLY A 111 -5.42 -10.92 -47.24
N LEU A 112 -6.20 -12.00 -47.12
CA LEU A 112 -7.04 -12.28 -45.94
C LEU A 112 -6.20 -12.61 -44.70
N LEU A 113 -5.13 -13.39 -44.85
CA LEU A 113 -4.22 -13.73 -43.75
C LEU A 113 -3.51 -12.50 -43.17
N VAL A 114 -3.06 -11.58 -44.04
CA VAL A 114 -2.46 -10.31 -43.61
C VAL A 114 -3.47 -9.45 -42.86
N GLY A 115 -4.71 -9.38 -43.33
CA GLY A 115 -5.81 -8.73 -42.63
C GLY A 115 -6.08 -9.33 -41.24
N MET A 116 -6.14 -10.67 -41.13
CA MET A 116 -6.36 -11.36 -39.85
C MET A 116 -5.22 -11.15 -38.85
N VAL A 117 -3.97 -11.17 -39.30
CA VAL A 117 -2.81 -10.90 -38.43
C VAL A 117 -2.81 -9.44 -37.93
N SER A 118 -3.16 -8.48 -38.80
CA SER A 118 -3.30 -7.07 -38.41
C SER A 118 -4.42 -6.86 -37.38
N ALA A 119 -5.55 -7.56 -37.51
CA ALA A 119 -6.66 -7.51 -36.57
C ALA A 119 -6.30 -8.12 -35.20
N LEU A 120 -5.61 -9.27 -35.19
CA LEU A 120 -5.15 -9.91 -33.96
C LEU A 120 -4.14 -9.05 -33.20
N THR A 121 -3.19 -8.42 -33.90
CA THR A 121 -2.21 -7.53 -33.27
C THR A 121 -2.84 -6.26 -32.66
N LEU A 122 -3.87 -5.69 -33.30
CA LEU A 122 -4.67 -4.61 -32.71
C LEU A 122 -5.44 -5.06 -31.46
N MET A 123 -6.03 -6.26 -31.50
CA MET A 123 -6.78 -6.83 -30.38
C MET A 123 -5.89 -7.09 -29.15
N PHE A 124 -4.66 -7.57 -29.36
CA PHE A 124 -3.67 -7.75 -28.29
C PHE A 124 -3.12 -6.41 -27.73
N MET A 125 -2.95 -5.39 -28.58
CA MET A 125 -2.47 -4.05 -28.19
C MET A 125 -3.45 -3.28 -27.30
N TRP A 126 -4.76 -3.47 -27.50
CA TRP A 126 -5.82 -2.89 -26.68
C TRP A 126 -6.27 -3.79 -25.52
N GLY A 127 -6.17 -5.12 -25.66
CA GLY A 127 -6.60 -6.09 -24.65
C GLY A 127 -5.71 -6.17 -23.40
N ASN A 128 -4.43 -5.81 -23.51
CA ASN A 128 -3.51 -5.79 -22.37
C ASN A 128 -3.38 -4.39 -21.78
N ASN A 129 -4.45 -3.94 -21.11
CA ASN A 129 -4.40 -2.82 -20.18
C ASN A 129 -4.48 -3.32 -18.74
N SER A 130 -3.50 -4.16 -18.36
CA SER A 130 -3.19 -4.39 -16.95
C SER A 130 -2.15 -3.36 -16.51
N ASP A 131 -2.58 -2.11 -16.44
CA ASP A 131 -1.82 -1.08 -15.76
C ASP A 131 -1.82 -1.43 -14.27
N ASN A 132 -0.78 -2.16 -13.86
CA ASN A 132 -0.46 -2.34 -12.46
C ASN A 132 0.09 -1.01 -11.93
N ASP A 133 -0.81 -0.04 -11.76
CA ASP A 133 -0.50 1.23 -11.13
C ASP A 133 -0.23 0.94 -9.64
N CYS A 134 1.06 0.82 -9.31
CA CYS A 134 1.57 0.96 -7.96
C CYS A 134 1.38 2.42 -7.57
N GLU A 135 0.27 2.73 -6.91
CA GLU A 135 -0.01 4.07 -6.43
C GLU A 135 -0.14 4.08 -4.92
N THR A 136 0.67 4.96 -4.36
CA THR A 136 0.81 5.34 -2.97
C THR A 136 -0.51 5.80 -2.38
N GLY A 137 -1.04 4.94 -1.52
CA GLY A 137 -2.08 5.18 -0.54
C GLY A 137 -2.20 3.86 0.22
N ASP A 138 -2.68 3.87 1.46
CA ASP A 138 -2.98 2.64 2.23
C ASP A 138 -4.14 1.81 1.63
N ASN A 139 -4.29 1.87 0.31
CA ASN A 139 -5.30 1.21 -0.49
C ASN A 139 -4.72 -0.10 -1.02
N LEU A 140 -5.11 -1.19 -0.37
CA LEU A 140 -4.79 -2.55 -0.71
C LEU A 140 -5.60 -3.00 -1.92
N LYS A 141 -4.95 -3.80 -2.78
CA LYS A 141 -5.65 -4.57 -3.80
C LYS A 141 -6.24 -5.82 -3.14
N ILE A 142 -7.37 -6.25 -3.67
CA ILE A 142 -7.93 -7.55 -3.28
C ILE A 142 -7.00 -8.66 -3.79
N PRO A 143 -6.58 -9.60 -2.92
CA PRO A 143 -5.75 -10.72 -3.34
C PRO A 143 -6.50 -11.60 -4.35
N SER A 144 -5.82 -12.00 -5.43
CA SER A 144 -6.37 -12.95 -6.40
C SER A 144 -6.75 -14.30 -5.77
N GLY A 145 -6.14 -14.63 -4.62
CA GLY A 145 -6.47 -15.80 -3.80
C GLY A 145 -7.91 -15.85 -3.32
N ILE A 146 -8.67 -14.74 -3.35
CA ILE A 146 -10.09 -14.71 -2.99
C ILE A 146 -11.03 -14.64 -4.20
N SER A 147 -10.54 -14.86 -5.43
CA SER A 147 -11.41 -14.89 -6.63
C SER A 147 -12.43 -16.04 -6.61
N ASP A 148 -12.02 -17.20 -6.10
CA ASP A 148 -12.86 -18.38 -5.93
C ASP A 148 -13.24 -18.58 -4.46
N TYR A 149 -13.80 -17.53 -3.84
CA TYR A 149 -14.13 -17.55 -2.41
C TYR A 149 -15.24 -18.53 -2.07
N ALA A 150 -16.19 -18.78 -2.99
CA ALA A 150 -17.34 -19.65 -2.77
C ALA A 150 -16.95 -21.11 -2.47
N ASN A 151 -15.80 -21.55 -2.98
CA ASN A 151 -15.26 -22.90 -2.75
C ASN A 151 -14.25 -22.97 -1.60
N LYS A 152 -14.05 -21.88 -0.86
CA LYS A 152 -13.05 -21.78 0.21
C LYS A 152 -13.69 -21.61 1.58
N ASN A 153 -12.98 -22.09 2.59
CA ASN A 153 -13.36 -21.89 3.97
C ASN A 153 -13.16 -20.42 4.37
N TYR A 154 -14.08 -19.85 5.14
CA TYR A 154 -14.00 -18.47 5.60
C TYR A 154 -12.70 -18.16 6.35
N THR A 155 -12.15 -19.14 7.09
CA THR A 155 -10.88 -18.99 7.81
C THR A 155 -9.71 -18.74 6.86
N ALA A 156 -9.64 -19.46 5.73
CA ALA A 156 -8.61 -19.26 4.72
C ALA A 156 -8.73 -17.88 4.05
N ILE A 157 -9.96 -17.43 3.77
CA ILE A 157 -10.23 -16.10 3.22
C ILE A 157 -9.83 -15.01 4.21
N GLU A 158 -10.16 -15.18 5.48
CA GLU A 158 -9.77 -14.26 6.56
C GLU A 158 -8.24 -14.14 6.66
N THR A 159 -7.50 -15.27 6.63
CA THR A 159 -6.03 -15.26 6.65
C THR A 159 -5.46 -14.53 5.43
N ILE A 160 -5.95 -14.83 4.22
CA ILE A 160 -5.48 -14.17 2.99
C ILE A 160 -5.70 -12.65 3.05
N LEU A 161 -6.82 -12.19 3.63
CA LEU A 161 -7.11 -10.78 3.79
C LEU A 161 -6.25 -10.12 4.87
N LYS A 162 -6.00 -10.80 5.99
CA LYS A 162 -5.07 -10.32 7.03
C LYS A 162 -3.65 -10.22 6.51
N ASP A 163 -3.18 -11.23 5.77
CA ASP A 163 -1.85 -11.25 5.16
C ASP A 163 -1.69 -10.16 4.10
N ALA A 164 -2.79 -9.79 3.43
CA ALA A 164 -2.83 -8.65 2.53
C ALA A 164 -2.79 -7.30 3.26
N GLY A 165 -3.02 -7.27 4.58
CA GLY A 165 -2.94 -6.08 5.43
C GLY A 165 -4.27 -5.44 5.80
N PHE A 166 -5.41 -6.10 5.54
CA PHE A 166 -6.72 -5.63 5.99
C PHE A 166 -6.87 -5.86 7.50
N THR A 167 -7.27 -4.82 8.23
CA THR A 167 -7.34 -4.83 9.70
C THR A 167 -8.77 -5.04 10.20
N ASN A 168 -9.78 -4.64 9.42
CA ASN A 168 -11.18 -4.61 9.81
C ASN A 168 -12.01 -5.69 9.09
N ILE A 169 -11.89 -6.93 9.55
CA ILE A 169 -12.58 -8.10 8.97
C ILE A 169 -13.56 -8.67 10.00
N LYS A 170 -14.80 -8.90 9.59
CA LYS A 170 -15.87 -9.52 10.40
C LYS A 170 -16.41 -10.76 9.70
N CYS A 171 -16.53 -11.85 10.43
CA CYS A 171 -17.12 -13.10 9.94
C CYS A 171 -18.52 -13.27 10.55
N ILE A 172 -19.55 -13.39 9.72
CA ILE A 172 -20.94 -13.52 10.14
C ILE A 172 -21.47 -14.91 9.76
N PRO A 173 -21.87 -15.75 10.73
CA PRO A 173 -22.51 -17.03 10.46
C PRO A 173 -23.93 -16.84 9.92
N LEU A 174 -24.29 -17.54 8.84
CA LEU A 174 -25.62 -17.53 8.24
C LEU A 174 -26.64 -18.42 8.93
N ASN A 175 -26.19 -19.41 9.71
CA ASN A 175 -27.07 -20.37 10.40
C ASN A 175 -28.08 -21.07 9.47
N ASP A 176 -27.75 -21.23 8.18
CA ASP A 176 -28.64 -21.74 7.13
C ASP A 176 -28.48 -23.25 6.86
N LEU A 177 -27.53 -23.90 7.54
CA LEU A 177 -27.31 -25.34 7.37
C LEU A 177 -28.29 -26.15 8.20
N THR A 178 -29.07 -26.98 7.50
CA THR A 178 -29.93 -28.01 8.08
C THR A 178 -29.38 -29.40 7.80
N THR A 179 -29.71 -30.36 8.67
CA THR A 179 -29.31 -31.77 8.51
C THR A 179 -29.96 -32.34 7.24
N GLY A 180 -29.19 -32.45 6.15
CA GLY A 180 -29.65 -32.95 4.84
C GLY A 180 -29.30 -32.08 3.62
N LEU A 181 -28.72 -30.89 3.81
CA LEU A 181 -28.35 -30.00 2.69
C LEU A 181 -26.96 -30.30 2.10
N LEU A 182 -26.81 -30.13 0.79
CA LEU A 182 -25.54 -30.28 0.05
C LEU A 182 -24.50 -29.19 0.34
N LYS A 183 -24.90 -28.10 1.00
CA LYS A 183 -24.01 -26.99 1.36
C LYS A 183 -23.05 -27.41 2.48
N LYS A 184 -21.77 -27.10 2.33
CA LYS A 184 -20.71 -27.50 3.29
C LYS A 184 -20.55 -26.45 4.40
N PRO A 185 -20.38 -26.87 5.67
CA PRO A 185 -20.09 -25.94 6.77
C PRO A 185 -18.77 -25.20 6.59
N GLY A 186 -18.79 -23.91 6.93
CA GLY A 186 -17.64 -23.01 6.86
C GLY A 186 -17.34 -22.45 5.46
N MET A 187 -18.11 -22.79 4.43
CA MET A 187 -17.96 -22.19 3.10
C MET A 187 -18.50 -20.77 3.06
N VAL A 188 -17.83 -19.90 2.30
CA VAL A 188 -18.23 -18.50 2.15
C VAL A 188 -19.37 -18.38 1.15
N GLU A 189 -20.46 -17.72 1.56
CA GLU A 189 -21.58 -17.37 0.68
C GLU A 189 -21.29 -16.06 -0.06
N SER A 190 -20.86 -15.04 0.68
CA SER A 190 -20.56 -13.72 0.10
C SER A 190 -19.55 -12.95 0.93
N ILE A 191 -18.86 -12.03 0.27
CA ILE A 191 -17.95 -11.08 0.91
C ILE A 191 -18.34 -9.69 0.43
N THR A 192 -18.45 -8.77 1.38
CA THR A 192 -18.73 -7.35 1.10
C THR A 192 -17.66 -6.47 1.70
N ILE A 193 -17.37 -5.36 1.04
CA ILE A 193 -16.43 -4.33 1.51
C ILE A 193 -17.17 -3.01 1.58
N ASN A 194 -17.26 -2.42 2.76
CA ASN A 194 -18.07 -1.23 3.05
C ASN A 194 -19.55 -1.39 2.62
N GLY A 195 -20.11 -2.60 2.77
CA GLY A 195 -21.49 -2.92 2.41
C GLY A 195 -21.76 -3.10 0.92
N GLN A 196 -20.74 -3.00 0.06
CA GLN A 196 -20.85 -3.25 -1.38
C GLN A 196 -20.20 -4.59 -1.75
N ALA A 197 -20.67 -5.20 -2.84
CA ALA A 197 -20.03 -6.38 -3.41
C ALA A 197 -18.56 -6.10 -3.77
N ILE A 198 -17.72 -7.13 -3.71
CA ILE A 198 -16.32 -7.04 -4.09
C ILE A 198 -16.19 -6.54 -5.54
N SER A 199 -15.33 -5.54 -5.74
CA SER A 199 -14.82 -5.14 -7.05
C SER A 199 -13.31 -5.34 -7.10
N TYR A 200 -12.86 -6.36 -7.84
CA TYR A 200 -11.43 -6.66 -8.04
C TYR A 200 -10.69 -5.55 -8.81
N ALA A 201 -11.41 -4.69 -9.52
CA ALA A 201 -10.86 -3.53 -10.21
C ALA A 201 -10.61 -2.34 -9.26
N LYS A 202 -11.25 -2.31 -8.09
CA LYS A 202 -11.18 -1.21 -7.13
C LYS A 202 -10.16 -1.51 -6.03
N LYS A 203 -9.46 -0.47 -5.57
CA LYS A 203 -8.56 -0.53 -4.40
C LYS A 203 -9.33 -0.12 -3.14
N TYR A 204 -8.98 -0.68 -2.00
CA TYR A 204 -9.69 -0.49 -0.73
C TYR A 204 -8.72 -0.14 0.39
N SER A 205 -9.08 0.82 1.26
CA SER A 205 -8.26 1.18 2.42
C SER A 205 -8.09 -0.01 3.37
N LYS A 206 -6.95 -0.08 4.09
CA LYS A 206 -6.66 -1.07 5.16
C LYS A 206 -7.79 -1.22 6.18
N ASP A 207 -8.43 -0.10 6.51
CA ASP A 207 -9.48 -0.01 7.54
C ASP A 207 -10.89 -0.25 7.00
N SER A 208 -11.03 -0.53 5.69
CA SER A 208 -12.33 -0.81 5.07
C SER A 208 -13.02 -1.97 5.78
N SER A 209 -14.31 -1.83 6.08
CA SER A 209 -15.08 -2.86 6.78
C SER A 209 -15.37 -4.02 5.84
N ILE A 210 -14.68 -5.14 6.03
CA ILE A 210 -14.90 -6.37 5.29
C ILE A 210 -15.83 -7.27 6.09
N ILE A 211 -16.91 -7.73 5.47
CA ILE A 211 -17.85 -8.69 6.06
C ILE A 211 -17.85 -9.95 5.21
N ILE A 212 -17.49 -11.07 5.82
CA ILE A 212 -17.50 -12.41 5.23
C ILE A 212 -18.70 -13.15 5.80
N MET A 213 -19.66 -13.50 4.96
CA MET A 213 -20.84 -14.28 5.35
C MET A 213 -20.60 -15.74 4.97
N PHE A 214 -20.80 -16.66 5.91
CA PHE A 214 -20.47 -18.08 5.70
C PHE A 214 -21.54 -19.04 6.23
N HIS A 215 -21.62 -20.20 5.60
CA HIS A 215 -22.57 -21.25 5.97
C HIS A 215 -22.22 -21.89 7.31
N SER A 216 -23.19 -21.95 8.20
CA SER A 216 -23.04 -22.48 9.56
C SER A 216 -24.33 -23.14 10.01
N PHE A 217 -24.23 -24.05 10.96
CA PHE A 217 -25.40 -24.61 11.64
C PHE A 217 -25.95 -23.59 12.62
N ALA A 218 -27.26 -23.52 12.74
CA ALA A 218 -27.89 -22.73 13.79
C ALA A 218 -27.35 -23.15 15.16
N GLU A 219 -26.81 -22.19 15.92
CA GLU A 219 -26.51 -22.39 17.33
C GLU A 219 -27.81 -22.73 18.05
N LYS A 220 -27.91 -23.98 18.54
CA LYS A 220 -28.96 -24.37 19.46
C LYS A 220 -28.77 -23.58 20.75
N ARG A 221 -29.62 -22.57 20.96
CA ARG A 221 -29.82 -21.92 22.25
C ARG A 221 -30.47 -22.89 23.23
#